data_AF-A0AAX4KNJ0-F1
#
_entry.id   AF-A0AAX4KNJ0-F1
#
_cell.length_a   1.000
_cell.length_b   1.000
_cell.length_c   1.000
_cell.angle_alpha   90.00
_cell.angle_beta   90.00
_cell.angle_gamma   90.00
#
_symmetry.space_group_name_H-M   'P 1'
#
loop_
_entity.id
_entity.type
_entity.pdbx_description
1 polymer ?
#
loop_
_entity_poly.entity_id
_entity_poly.type
_entity_poly.pdbx_seq_one_letter_code
_entity_poly.pdbx_strand_id
1 'polypeptide(L)'
;MSDHSGPVVRKVFLLEAFLNLLSFPLITNTRTVLSYLLRNPAHINPSSILFARLFGGIIIGGLTTALLYGAAHIPSRRAVYWTLGMGEVLLIPILALESTNPQGALTRRAALGSIGLMAPPLAWRVFLLYMRPDWIGRERVGKDERQPLIRDEQ
;
A
#
# COMPACT_ATOMS: atom_id res chain seq x y z
N MET A 1 -2.11 -14.01 26.64
CA MET A 1 -1.11 -13.09 26.05
C MET A 1 -1.84 -11.92 25.43
N SER A 2 -1.56 -10.70 25.89
CA SER A 2 -2.10 -9.48 25.28
C SER A 2 -1.54 -9.33 23.87
N ASP A 3 -2.42 -9.37 22.88
CA ASP A 3 -2.05 -9.32 21.46
C ASP A 3 -1.67 -7.88 21.07
N HIS A 4 -0.44 -7.48 21.41
CA HIS A 4 0.11 -6.15 21.11
C HIS A 4 0.40 -5.93 19.61
N SER A 5 0.24 -6.97 18.79
CA SER A 5 0.54 -6.99 17.36
C SER A 5 -0.50 -6.22 16.53
N GLY A 6 -1.78 -6.32 16.89
CA GLY A 6 -2.88 -5.67 16.18
C GLY A 6 -2.77 -4.13 16.08
N PRO A 7 -2.41 -3.43 17.18
CA PRO A 7 -2.12 -1.99 17.16
C PRO A 7 -0.93 -1.61 16.28
N VAL A 8 0.13 -2.43 16.21
CA VAL A 8 1.30 -2.16 15.37
C VAL A 8 0.92 -2.22 13.89
N VAL A 9 0.23 -3.29 13.48
CA VAL A 9 -0.26 -3.42 12.10
C VAL A 9 -1.14 -2.24 11.71
N ARG A 10 -2.09 -1.85 12.57
CA ARG A 10 -2.93 -0.66 12.34
C ARG A 10 -2.11 0.61 12.14
N LYS A 11 -1.08 0.85 12.96
CA LYS A 11 -0.20 2.02 12.80
C LYS A 11 0.54 2.02 11.46
N VAL A 12 1.02 0.85 11.01
CA VAL A 12 1.69 0.74 9.70
C VAL A 12 0.71 1.01 8.56
N PHE A 13 -0.51 0.46 8.60
CA PHE A 13 -1.55 0.79 7.62
C PHE A 13 -1.84 2.30 7.54
N LEU A 14 -1.95 2.97 8.68
CA LEU A 14 -2.17 4.42 8.73
C LEU A 14 -0.96 5.21 8.22
N LEU A 15 0.25 4.75 8.52
CA LEU A 15 1.48 5.36 8.01
C LEU A 15 1.57 5.22 6.49
N GLU A 16 1.31 4.04 5.94
CA GLU A 16 1.29 3.81 4.49
C GLU A 16 0.20 4.65 3.81
N ALA A 17 -0.99 4.74 4.41
CA ALA A 17 -2.06 5.60 3.91
C ALA A 17 -1.63 7.07 3.87
N PHE A 18 -0.96 7.54 4.93
CA PHE A 18 -0.40 8.88 4.98
C PHE A 18 0.67 9.11 3.90
N LEU A 19 1.59 8.16 3.70
CA LEU A 19 2.62 8.24 2.66
C LEU A 19 1.99 8.27 1.26
N ASN A 20 0.92 7.53 1.00
CA ASN A 20 0.20 7.61 -0.26
C ASN A 20 -0.42 9.00 -0.51
N LEU A 21 -0.86 9.71 0.53
CA LEU A 21 -1.37 11.09 0.42
C LEU A 21 -0.28 12.07 -0.02
N LEU A 22 1.00 11.77 0.19
CA LEU A 22 2.10 12.58 -0.37
C LEU A 22 2.14 12.54 -1.90
N SER A 23 1.39 11.64 -2.54
CA SER A 23 1.19 11.63 -3.99
C SER A 23 0.15 12.67 -4.46
N PHE A 24 -0.52 13.40 -3.57
CA PHE A 24 -1.51 14.42 -3.92
C PHE A 24 -1.01 15.49 -4.92
N PRO A 25 0.25 15.99 -4.83
CA PRO A 25 0.80 16.90 -5.82
C PRO A 25 0.85 16.31 -7.24
N LEU A 26 0.88 14.98 -7.40
CA LEU A 26 0.86 14.33 -8.71
C LEU A 26 -0.48 14.61 -9.44
N ILE A 27 -1.57 14.82 -8.70
CA ILE A 27 -2.89 15.14 -9.26
C ILE A 27 -3.02 16.65 -9.50
N THR A 28 -2.68 17.46 -8.50
CA THR A 28 -2.93 18.92 -8.51
C THR A 28 -1.87 19.70 -9.29
N ASN A 29 -0.60 19.27 -9.21
CA ASN A 29 0.55 19.95 -9.81
C ASN A 29 1.35 18.99 -10.71
N THR A 30 0.64 18.20 -11.51
CA THR A 30 1.19 17.08 -12.29
C THR A 30 2.40 17.45 -13.15
N ARG A 31 2.35 18.58 -13.86
CA ARG A 31 3.44 18.98 -14.78
C ARG A 31 4.74 19.26 -14.01
N THR A 32 4.63 19.95 -12.88
CA THR A 32 5.75 20.24 -12.00
C THR A 32 6.34 18.96 -11.42
N VAL A 33 5.51 18.06 -10.91
CA VAL A 33 5.96 16.77 -10.37
C VAL A 33 6.65 15.94 -11.46
N LEU A 34 6.04 15.82 -12.64
CA LEU A 34 6.61 15.10 -13.77
C LEU A 34 7.95 15.70 -14.22
N SER A 35 8.14 17.01 -14.12
CA SER A 35 9.43 17.62 -14.48
C SER A 35 10.59 17.22 -13.56
N TYR A 36 10.31 16.81 -12.32
CA TYR A 36 11.32 16.27 -11.41
C TYR A 36 11.52 14.76 -11.58
N LEU A 37 10.51 14.04 -12.03
CA LEU A 37 10.55 12.58 -12.17
C LEU A 37 11.15 12.14 -13.52
N LEU A 38 10.74 12.80 -14.61
CA LEU A 38 11.10 12.43 -15.97
C LEU A 38 12.51 12.91 -16.34
N ARG A 39 13.20 12.10 -17.14
CA ARG A 39 14.54 12.44 -17.66
C ARG A 39 14.50 13.60 -18.65
N ASN A 40 13.50 13.61 -19.54
CA ASN A 40 13.33 14.61 -20.58
C ASN A 40 12.00 15.34 -20.39
N PRO A 41 11.93 16.36 -19.51
CA PRO A 41 10.69 17.08 -19.21
C PRO A 41 10.12 17.85 -20.41
N ALA A 42 10.94 18.11 -21.44
CA ALA A 42 10.49 18.73 -22.69
C ALA A 42 9.44 17.90 -23.45
N HIS A 43 9.38 16.58 -23.21
CA HIS A 43 8.41 15.69 -23.86
C HIS A 43 7.11 15.49 -23.06
N ILE A 44 6.89 16.25 -21.98
CA ILE A 44 5.63 16.20 -21.25
C ILE A 44 4.48 16.63 -22.17
N ASN A 45 3.61 15.68 -22.51
CA ASN A 45 2.45 15.89 -23.36
C ASN A 45 1.14 15.69 -22.56
N PRO A 46 -0.03 16.05 -23.13
CA PRO A 46 -1.32 15.91 -22.45
C PRO A 46 -1.62 14.47 -22.00
N SER A 47 -1.21 13.46 -22.77
CA SER A 47 -1.43 12.05 -22.44
C SER A 47 -0.61 11.62 -21.21
N SER A 48 0.65 12.04 -21.10
CA SER A 48 1.48 11.78 -19.92
C SER A 48 0.90 12.44 -18.66
N ILE A 49 0.34 13.64 -18.79
CA ILE A 49 -0.34 14.34 -17.68
C ILE A 49 -1.60 13.57 -17.26
N LEU A 50 -2.43 13.15 -18.22
CA LEU A 50 -3.62 12.37 -17.93
C LEU A 50 -3.26 11.06 -17.23
N PHE A 51 -2.27 10.33 -17.73
CA PHE A 51 -1.83 9.06 -17.14
C PHE A 51 -1.31 9.25 -15.71
N ALA A 52 -0.49 10.27 -15.47
CA ALA A 52 0.01 10.58 -14.13
C ALA A 52 -1.11 10.96 -13.15
N ARG A 53 -2.15 11.69 -13.60
CA ARG A 53 -3.32 12.02 -12.78
C ARG A 53 -4.17 10.80 -12.47
N LEU A 54 -4.40 9.93 -13.45
CA LEU A 54 -5.11 8.66 -13.24
C LEU A 54 -4.35 7.78 -12.24
N PHE A 55 -3.03 7.68 -12.40
CA PHE A 55 -2.18 6.94 -11.47
C PHE A 55 -2.24 7.52 -10.04
N GLY A 56 -2.11 8.83 -9.90
CA GLY A 56 -2.29 9.51 -8.60
C GLY A 56 -3.68 9.29 -8.01
N GLY A 57 -4.72 9.32 -8.84
CA GLY A 57 -6.10 9.03 -8.45
C GLY A 57 -6.29 7.59 -7.96
N ILE A 58 -5.66 6.61 -8.59
CA ILE A 58 -5.66 5.21 -8.14
C ILE A 58 -4.96 5.08 -6.79
N ILE A 59 -3.83 5.75 -6.60
CA ILE A 59 -3.11 5.74 -5.31
C ILE A 59 -3.99 6.31 -4.19
N ILE A 60 -4.54 7.51 -4.38
CA ILE A 60 -5.27 8.22 -3.33
C ILE A 60 -6.68 7.66 -3.14
N GLY A 61 -7.42 7.44 -4.24
CA GLY A 61 -8.79 6.96 -4.18
C GLY A 61 -8.91 5.46 -3.95
N GLY A 62 -8.02 4.67 -4.54
CA GLY A 62 -8.03 3.20 -4.43
C GLY A 62 -7.18 2.70 -3.28
N LEU A 63 -5.85 2.85 -3.39
CA LEU A 63 -4.91 2.20 -2.47
C LEU A 63 -4.98 2.77 -1.06
N THR A 64 -5.04 4.09 -0.89
CA THR A 64 -5.20 4.72 0.43
C THR A 64 -6.50 4.31 1.10
N THR A 65 -7.61 4.28 0.35
CA THR A 65 -8.91 3.83 0.90
C THR A 65 -8.86 2.37 1.34
N ALA A 66 -8.23 1.48 0.56
CA ALA A 66 -8.03 0.09 0.94
C ALA A 66 -7.20 -0.05 2.22
N LEU A 67 -6.14 0.77 2.37
CA LEU A 67 -5.32 0.80 3.58
C LEU A 67 -6.10 1.28 4.81
N LEU A 68 -6.89 2.35 4.68
CA LEU A 68 -7.76 2.84 5.75
C LEU A 68 -8.81 1.78 6.14
N TYR A 69 -9.37 1.09 5.15
CA TYR A 69 -10.31 0.00 5.39
C TYR A 69 -9.66 -1.17 6.15
N GLY A 70 -8.46 -1.60 5.76
CA GLY A 70 -7.70 -2.63 6.47
C GLY A 70 -7.24 -2.21 7.88
N ALA A 71 -6.99 -0.91 8.09
CA ALA A 71 -6.70 -0.39 9.42
C ALA A 71 -7.87 -0.58 10.39
N ALA A 72 -9.10 -0.36 9.89
CA ALA A 72 -10.35 -0.46 10.64
C ALA A 72 -10.89 -1.89 10.77
N HIS A 73 -10.76 -2.71 9.71
CA HIS A 73 -11.36 -4.04 9.63
C HIS A 73 -10.28 -5.13 9.60
N ILE A 74 -10.16 -5.90 10.68
CA ILE A 74 -9.14 -6.96 10.81
C ILE A 74 -9.25 -8.04 9.71
N PRO A 75 -10.45 -8.55 9.35
CA PRO A 75 -10.57 -9.63 8.37
C PRO A 75 -10.06 -9.26 6.98
N SER A 76 -10.13 -7.99 6.61
CA SER A 76 -9.73 -7.52 5.27
C SER A 76 -8.23 -7.26 5.13
N ARG A 77 -7.48 -7.17 6.23
CA ARG A 77 -6.04 -6.84 6.23
C ARG A 77 -5.21 -7.74 5.32
N ARG A 78 -5.49 -9.04 5.35
CA ARG A 78 -4.76 -10.03 4.53
C ARG A 78 -5.02 -9.81 3.04
N ALA A 79 -6.27 -9.56 2.66
CA ALA A 79 -6.62 -9.25 1.29
C ALA A 79 -5.97 -7.96 0.82
N VAL A 80 -6.03 -6.90 1.64
CA VAL A 80 -5.40 -5.60 1.34
C VAL A 80 -3.89 -5.76 1.13
N TYR A 81 -3.19 -6.48 2.02
CA TYR A 81 -1.76 -6.74 1.84
C TYR A 81 -1.41 -7.57 0.61
N TRP A 82 -2.24 -8.53 0.24
CA TRP A 82 -2.05 -9.25 -1.02
C TRP A 82 -2.19 -8.34 -2.23
N THR A 83 -3.26 -7.53 -2.29
CA THR A 83 -3.51 -6.62 -3.41
C THR A 83 -2.40 -5.59 -3.57
N LEU A 84 -1.98 -4.94 -2.48
CA LEU A 84 -0.87 -3.97 -2.54
C LEU A 84 0.47 -4.66 -2.85
N GLY A 85 0.75 -5.80 -2.20
CA GLY A 85 1.99 -6.55 -2.41
C GLY A 85 2.16 -7.01 -3.86
N MET A 86 1.09 -7.48 -4.52
CA MET A 86 1.14 -7.81 -5.96
C MET A 86 1.51 -6.60 -6.82
N GLY A 87 0.95 -5.43 -6.52
CA GLY A 87 1.28 -4.20 -7.24
C GLY A 87 2.76 -3.86 -7.12
N GLU A 88 3.35 -3.98 -5.93
CA GLU A 88 4.76 -3.69 -5.69
C GLU A 88 5.69 -4.72 -6.33
N VAL A 89 5.35 -6.01 -6.27
CA VAL A 89 6.11 -7.08 -6.92
C VAL A 89 6.16 -6.88 -8.44
N LEU A 90 5.12 -6.30 -9.05
CA LEU A 90 5.12 -5.97 -10.47
C LEU A 90 5.88 -4.67 -10.76
N LEU A 91 5.70 -3.63 -9.94
CA LEU A 91 6.27 -2.31 -10.18
C LEU A 91 7.77 -2.22 -9.89
N ILE A 92 8.28 -2.87 -8.85
CA ILE A 92 9.69 -2.79 -8.45
C ILE A 92 10.62 -3.30 -9.58
N PRO A 93 10.39 -4.47 -10.21
CA PRO A 93 11.20 -4.93 -11.34
C PRO A 93 11.14 -3.97 -12.55
N ILE A 94 9.96 -3.42 -12.86
CA ILE A 94 9.81 -2.44 -13.94
C ILE A 94 10.67 -1.20 -13.66
N LEU A 95 10.61 -0.67 -12.44
CA LEU A 95 11.45 0.47 -12.02
C LEU A 95 12.94 0.11 -12.01
N ALA A 96 13.30 -1.11 -11.63
CA ALA A 96 14.68 -1.56 -11.63
C ALA A 96 15.25 -1.60 -13.06
N LEU A 97 14.51 -2.18 -14.01
CA LEU A 97 14.86 -2.17 -15.43
C LEU A 97 14.99 -0.72 -15.94
N GLU A 98 14.01 0.13 -15.64
CA GLU A 98 14.01 1.54 -16.02
C GLU A 98 15.21 2.32 -15.46
N SER A 99 15.65 1.99 -14.25
CA SER A 99 16.81 2.62 -13.61
C SER A 99 18.13 2.30 -14.31
N THR A 100 18.21 1.15 -14.98
CA THR A 100 19.40 0.71 -15.74
C THR A 100 19.37 1.18 -17.19
N ASN A 101 18.21 1.59 -17.71
CA ASN A 101 18.05 1.99 -19.09
C ASN A 101 18.64 3.41 -19.36
N PRO A 102 19.63 3.56 -20.26
CA PRO A 102 20.16 4.86 -20.67
C PRO A 102 19.14 5.75 -21.40
N GLN A 103 18.08 5.15 -21.93
CA GLN A 103 16.97 5.84 -22.60
C GLN A 103 15.65 5.77 -21.81
N GLY A 104 15.71 5.43 -20.51
CA GLY A 104 14.52 5.39 -19.65
C GLY A 104 13.79 6.76 -19.58
N ALA A 105 12.47 6.70 -19.54
CA ALA A 105 11.57 7.82 -19.27
C ALA A 105 11.84 8.46 -17.89
N LEU A 106 12.15 7.65 -16.87
CA LEU A 106 12.46 8.16 -15.53
C LEU A 106 13.95 8.52 -15.36
N THR A 107 14.21 9.53 -14.53
CA THR A 107 15.57 9.75 -14.03
C THR A 107 15.98 8.58 -13.14
N ARG A 108 17.27 8.19 -13.18
CA ARG A 108 17.79 7.10 -12.34
C ARG A 108 17.53 7.33 -10.85
N ARG A 109 17.62 8.59 -10.41
CA ARG A 109 17.33 9.00 -9.03
C ARG A 109 15.85 8.80 -8.68
N ALA A 110 14.93 9.19 -9.57
CA ALA A 110 13.50 8.95 -9.36
C ALA A 110 13.19 7.46 -9.31
N ALA A 111 13.70 6.66 -10.27
CA ALA A 111 13.46 5.21 -10.30
C ALA A 111 13.97 4.50 -9.04
N LEU A 112 15.22 4.75 -8.63
CA LEU A 112 15.79 4.17 -7.40
C LEU A 112 15.10 4.69 -6.14
N GLY A 113 14.73 5.98 -6.11
CA GLY A 113 13.99 6.57 -5.01
C GLY A 113 12.61 5.92 -4.84
N SER A 114 11.89 5.69 -5.93
CA SER A 114 10.62 4.97 -5.94
C SER A 114 10.77 3.52 -5.45
N ILE A 115 11.80 2.80 -5.91
CA ILE A 115 12.09 1.45 -5.37
C ILE A 115 12.36 1.50 -3.87
N GLY A 116 13.16 2.46 -3.42
CA GLY A 116 13.47 2.63 -1.99
C GLY A 116 12.25 2.94 -1.12
N LEU A 117 11.22 3.56 -1.68
CA LEU A 117 9.94 3.81 -0.99
C LEU A 117 9.01 2.59 -1.01
N MET A 118 9.06 1.76 -2.06
CA MET A 118 8.18 0.60 -2.23
C MET A 118 8.75 -0.70 -1.61
N ALA A 119 10.07 -0.82 -1.51
CA ALA A 119 10.71 -2.03 -0.98
C ALA A 119 10.44 -2.25 0.52
N PRO A 120 10.52 -1.24 1.42
CA PRO A 120 10.20 -1.41 2.83
C PRO A 120 8.76 -1.91 3.10
N PRO A 121 7.69 -1.31 2.52
CA PRO A 121 6.34 -1.80 2.75
C PRO A 121 6.13 -3.18 2.12
N LEU A 122 6.74 -3.49 0.96
CA LEU A 122 6.71 -4.86 0.42
C LEU A 122 7.35 -5.86 1.37
N ALA A 123 8.54 -5.58 1.88
CA ALA A 123 9.25 -6.44 2.83
C ALA A 123 8.42 -6.64 4.11
N TRP A 124 7.77 -5.59 4.60
CA TRP A 124 6.86 -5.67 5.74
C TRP A 124 5.66 -6.60 5.47
N ARG A 125 5.05 -6.49 4.28
CA ARG A 125 3.93 -7.37 3.90
C ARG A 125 4.37 -8.81 3.76
N VAL A 126 5.52 -9.09 3.15
CA VAL A 126 6.09 -10.45 3.06
C VAL A 126 6.37 -11.01 4.46
N PHE A 127 6.97 -10.21 5.35
CA PHE A 127 7.21 -10.60 6.73
C PHE A 127 5.91 -10.98 7.45
N LEU A 128 4.86 -10.15 7.35
CA LEU A 128 3.59 -10.44 8.00
C LEU A 128 2.82 -11.60 7.36
N LEU A 129 2.84 -11.76 6.04
CA LEU A 129 2.09 -12.81 5.36
C LEU A 129 2.71 -14.20 5.53
N TYR A 130 4.04 -14.28 5.59
CA TYR A 130 4.77 -15.56 5.60
C TYR A 130 5.48 -15.88 6.92
N MET A 131 6.05 -14.89 7.60
CA MET A 131 6.84 -15.14 8.82
C MET A 131 6.02 -14.93 10.10
N ARG A 132 5.09 -13.97 10.11
CA ARG A 132 4.26 -13.64 11.28
C ARG A 132 2.78 -13.43 10.93
N PRO A 133 2.10 -14.42 10.34
CA PRO A 133 0.67 -14.31 10.00
C PRO A 133 -0.20 -14.05 11.23
N ASP A 134 0.23 -14.47 12.42
CA ASP A 134 -0.47 -14.23 13.67
C ASP A 134 -0.60 -12.74 14.01
N TRP A 135 0.28 -11.88 13.50
CA TRP A 135 0.29 -10.46 13.82
C TRP A 135 -0.75 -9.64 13.05
N ILE A 136 -1.27 -10.17 11.93
CA ILE A 136 -2.34 -9.53 11.14
C ILE A 136 -3.60 -9.32 12.00
N GLY A 137 -3.74 -10.13 13.06
CA GLY A 137 -4.82 -10.10 14.02
C GLY A 137 -5.76 -11.27 13.78
N ARG A 138 -6.10 -11.98 14.86
CA ARG A 138 -7.23 -12.91 14.87
C ARG A 138 -8.42 -12.18 15.46
N GLU A 139 -9.62 -12.41 14.92
CA GLU A 139 -10.83 -11.98 15.62
C GLU A 139 -10.76 -12.56 17.04
N ARG A 140 -10.97 -11.71 18.05
CA ARG A 140 -11.34 -12.24 19.36
C ARG A 140 -12.70 -12.86 19.14
N VAL A 141 -12.75 -14.19 19.00
CA VAL A 141 -14.00 -14.94 19.05
C VAL A 141 -14.70 -14.46 20.32
N GLY A 142 -15.83 -13.78 20.12
CA GLY A 142 -16.61 -13.22 21.20
C GLY A 142 -16.89 -14.30 22.22
N LYS A 143 -16.71 -13.94 23.49
CA LYS A 143 -17.03 -14.78 24.64
C LYS A 143 -18.57 -14.83 24.82
N ASP A 144 -19.28 -15.19 23.76
CA ASP A 144 -20.75 -15.21 23.66
C ASP A 144 -21.34 -16.59 23.30
N GLU A 145 -20.53 -17.64 23.30
CA GLU A 145 -21.04 -19.00 23.57
C GLU A 145 -21.09 -19.24 25.09
N ARG A 146 -21.89 -18.43 25.80
CA ARG A 146 -22.31 -18.85 27.15
C ARG A 146 -23.50 -19.78 27.00
N GLN A 147 -23.19 -21.06 27.15
CA GLN A 147 -24.02 -22.15 27.68
C GLN A 147 -25.38 -22.41 26.98
N PRO A 148 -25.64 -23.65 26.51
CA PRO A 148 -27.01 -24.05 26.26
C PRO A 148 -27.77 -23.94 27.59
N LEU A 149 -28.85 -23.18 27.60
CA LEU A 149 -29.85 -23.22 28.66
C LEU A 149 -30.35 -24.67 28.75
N ILE A 150 -29.79 -25.43 29.68
CA ILE A 150 -30.45 -26.63 30.20
C ILE A 150 -31.73 -26.11 30.82
N ARG A 151 -32.83 -26.26 30.08
CA ARG A 151 -34.17 -26.06 30.58
C ARG A 151 -34.41 -27.24 31.51
N ASP A 152 -34.23 -27.01 32.80
CA ASP A 152 -34.70 -27.96 33.81
C ASP A 152 -36.22 -28.13 33.60
N GLU A 153 -36.60 -29.32 33.14
CA GLU A 153 -37.99 -29.76 33.21
C GLU A 153 -38.31 -30.09 34.66
N GLN A 154 -39.21 -29.28 35.24
CA GLN A 154 -40.04 -29.64 36.38
C GLN A 154 -41.45 -29.10 36.15
#